data_AF-A0A7J6RR78-F1
#
_entry.id   AF-A0A7J6RR78-F1
#
_cell.length_a   1.000
_cell.length_b   1.000
_cell.length_c   1.000
_cell.angle_alpha   90.00
_cell.angle_beta   90.00
_cell.angle_gamma   90.00
#
_symmetry.space_group_name_H-M   'P 1'
#
loop_
_entity.id
_entity.type
_entity.pdbx_description
1 polymer ?
#
loop_
_entity_poly.entity_id
_entity_poly.type
_entity_poly.pdbx_seq_one_letter_code
_entity_poly.pdbx_strand_id
1 'polypeptide(L)'
;YLDRLEQEEAREQRLEERRRYHHEEGSKRSLALALKRKHIINEAVRRQEERRKAILDHQQETEQRLLEHEIKRERYLAFKRELDALKNKNKEMNVMRQRRREEHKRNTYAVQSRIKNEKSDNLIGERNRLWEERRQTGLEAYRARELIKSTIMDMKVKSKLSSGKLEKVIKDILRKKR
;
A
#
# COMPACT_ATOMS: atom_id res chain seq x y z
N TYR A 1 -42.72 111.64 -49.46
CA TYR A 1 -43.54 110.79 -48.57
C TYR A 1 -43.32 109.33 -48.92
N LEU A 2 -43.51 108.94 -50.19
CA LEU A 2 -43.12 107.62 -50.71
C LEU A 2 -41.65 107.24 -50.43
N ASP A 3 -40.72 108.16 -50.68
CA ASP A 3 -39.28 107.97 -50.44
C ASP A 3 -38.93 107.81 -48.94
N ARG A 4 -39.76 108.32 -48.02
CA ARG A 4 -39.61 108.04 -46.58
C ARG A 4 -40.15 106.67 -46.21
N LEU A 5 -41.24 106.24 -46.85
CA LEU A 5 -41.84 104.92 -46.65
C LEU A 5 -40.91 103.80 -47.14
N GLU A 6 -40.31 103.96 -48.33
CA GLU A 6 -39.33 103.01 -48.86
C GLU A 6 -38.05 102.94 -48.01
N GLN A 7 -37.61 104.06 -47.44
CA GLN A 7 -36.49 104.08 -46.49
C GLN A 7 -36.84 103.42 -45.14
N GLU A 8 -38.09 103.51 -44.70
CA GLU A 8 -38.59 102.82 -43.51
C GLU A 8 -38.74 101.31 -43.75
N GLU A 9 -39.30 100.89 -44.89
CA GLU A 9 -39.40 99.47 -45.28
C GLU A 9 -38.01 98.82 -45.46
N ALA A 10 -37.07 99.50 -46.11
CA ALA A 10 -35.69 99.03 -46.24
C ALA A 10 -34.94 98.98 -44.89
N ARG A 11 -35.37 99.78 -43.91
CA ARG A 11 -34.85 99.73 -42.53
C ARG A 11 -35.48 98.57 -41.76
N GLU A 12 -36.78 98.33 -41.92
CA GLU A 12 -37.49 97.21 -41.32
C GLU A 12 -36.98 95.86 -41.85
N GLN A 13 -36.77 95.71 -43.16
CA GLN A 13 -36.18 94.51 -43.75
C GLN A 13 -34.79 94.22 -43.20
N ARG A 14 -33.93 95.24 -43.08
CA ARG A 14 -32.60 95.11 -42.45
C ARG A 14 -32.68 94.71 -40.97
N LEU A 15 -33.67 95.21 -40.25
CA LEU A 15 -33.92 94.81 -38.86
C LEU A 15 -34.43 93.38 -38.75
N GLU A 16 -35.28 92.94 -39.68
CA GLU A 16 -35.83 91.59 -39.72
C GLU A 16 -34.76 90.56 -40.11
N GLU A 17 -33.94 90.83 -41.12
CA GLU A 17 -32.77 90.03 -41.48
C GLU A 17 -31.80 89.88 -40.31
N ARG A 18 -31.55 90.97 -39.57
CA ARG A 18 -30.72 90.93 -38.36
C ARG A 18 -31.33 90.06 -37.26
N ARG A 19 -32.66 90.08 -37.08
CA ARG A 19 -33.36 89.19 -36.13
C ARG A 19 -33.27 87.73 -36.56
N ARG A 20 -33.46 87.43 -37.86
CA ARG A 20 -33.30 86.08 -38.42
C ARG A 20 -31.88 85.58 -38.24
N TYR A 21 -30.88 86.40 -38.54
CA TYR A 21 -29.47 86.09 -38.32
C TYR A 21 -29.16 85.78 -36.85
N HIS A 22 -29.63 86.60 -35.91
CA HIS A 22 -29.46 86.34 -34.49
C HIS A 22 -30.18 85.05 -34.03
N HIS A 23 -31.34 84.73 -34.60
CA HIS A 23 -32.05 83.49 -34.30
C HIS A 23 -31.31 82.26 -34.85
N GLU A 24 -30.76 82.35 -36.06
CA GLU A 24 -29.92 81.31 -36.66
C GLU A 24 -28.61 81.11 -35.89
N GLU A 25 -27.93 82.19 -35.49
CA GLU A 25 -26.75 82.11 -34.63
C GLU A 25 -27.07 81.47 -33.27
N GLY A 26 -28.20 81.85 -32.67
CA GLY A 26 -28.68 81.25 -31.42
C GLY A 26 -28.93 79.74 -31.57
N SER A 27 -29.53 79.33 -32.69
CA SER A 27 -29.81 77.93 -33.01
C SER A 27 -28.52 77.13 -33.30
N LYS A 28 -27.56 77.72 -34.00
CA LYS A 28 -26.23 77.11 -34.23
C LYS A 28 -25.48 76.91 -32.92
N ARG A 29 -25.51 77.89 -32.01
CA ARG A 29 -24.89 77.80 -30.69
C ARG A 29 -25.56 76.75 -29.80
N SER A 30 -26.89 76.68 -29.80
CA SER A 30 -27.63 75.67 -29.02
C SER A 30 -27.39 74.25 -29.55
N LEU A 31 -27.36 74.06 -30.87
CA LEU A 31 -26.98 72.80 -31.50
C LEU A 31 -25.55 72.38 -31.17
N ALA A 32 -24.59 73.31 -31.27
CA ALA A 32 -23.20 73.05 -30.91
C ALA A 32 -23.05 72.64 -29.43
N LEU A 33 -23.79 73.28 -28.52
CA LEU A 33 -23.83 72.90 -27.11
C LEU A 33 -24.45 71.52 -26.91
N ALA A 34 -25.54 71.20 -27.61
CA ALA A 34 -26.20 69.90 -27.54
C ALA A 34 -25.28 68.77 -28.03
N LEU A 35 -24.55 68.98 -29.13
CA LEU A 35 -23.56 68.04 -29.65
C LEU A 35 -22.40 67.84 -28.67
N LYS A 36 -21.89 68.92 -28.04
CA LYS A 36 -20.87 68.82 -26.99
C LYS A 36 -21.36 68.01 -25.79
N ARG A 37 -22.60 68.26 -25.32
CA ARG A 37 -23.21 67.49 -24.23
C ARG A 37 -23.36 66.01 -24.59
N LYS A 38 -23.84 65.71 -25.81
CA LYS A 38 -23.95 64.34 -26.31
C LYS A 38 -22.60 63.64 -26.37
N HIS A 39 -21.55 64.32 -26.83
CA HIS A 39 -20.20 63.78 -26.87
C HIS A 39 -19.67 63.46 -25.47
N ILE A 40 -19.83 64.36 -24.50
CA ILE A 40 -19.45 64.12 -23.09
C ILE A 40 -20.17 62.92 -22.51
N ILE A 41 -21.48 62.79 -22.77
CA ILE A 41 -22.28 61.65 -22.30
C ILE A 41 -21.77 60.35 -22.92
N ASN A 42 -21.54 60.32 -24.24
CA ASN A 42 -21.04 59.14 -24.93
C ASN A 42 -19.65 58.72 -24.43
N GLU A 43 -18.74 59.67 -24.19
CA GLU A 43 -17.43 59.38 -23.61
C GLU A 43 -17.54 58.87 -22.17
N ALA A 44 -18.46 59.43 -21.36
CA ALA A 44 -18.70 58.96 -20.00
C ALA A 44 -19.24 57.52 -19.99
N VAL A 45 -20.17 57.19 -20.89
CA VAL A 45 -20.68 55.82 -21.08
C VAL A 45 -19.55 54.89 -21.52
N ARG A 46 -18.75 55.27 -22.52
CA ARG A 46 -17.62 54.44 -22.98
C ARG A 46 -16.63 54.15 -21.85
N ARG A 47 -16.25 55.18 -21.07
CA ARG A 47 -15.35 55.00 -19.91
C ARG A 47 -15.96 54.11 -18.83
N GLN A 48 -17.28 54.20 -18.61
CA GLN A 48 -17.97 53.32 -17.66
C GLN A 48 -17.99 51.87 -18.15
N GLU A 49 -18.21 51.64 -19.44
CA GLU A 49 -18.15 50.32 -20.07
C GLU A 49 -16.75 49.72 -20.02
N GLU A 50 -15.72 50.49 -20.36
CA GLU A 50 -14.30 50.09 -20.24
C GLU A 50 -13.96 49.68 -18.81
N ARG A 51 -14.41 50.44 -17.80
CA ARG A 51 -14.23 50.10 -16.38
C ARG A 51 -14.96 48.81 -16.00
N ARG A 52 -16.21 48.64 -16.43
CA ARG A 52 -16.97 47.41 -16.19
C ARG A 52 -16.27 46.20 -16.80
N LYS A 53 -15.80 46.33 -18.04
CA LYS A 53 -15.05 45.27 -18.71
C LYS A 53 -13.76 44.92 -17.97
N ALA A 54 -12.98 45.92 -17.56
CA ALA A 54 -11.76 45.69 -16.79
C ALA A 54 -12.01 44.98 -15.45
N ILE A 55 -13.11 45.32 -14.76
CA ILE A 55 -13.51 44.63 -13.52
C ILE A 55 -13.87 43.17 -13.80
N LEU A 56 -14.66 42.91 -14.85
CA LEU A 56 -15.05 41.56 -15.24
C LEU A 56 -13.84 40.72 -15.63
N ASP A 57 -12.93 41.26 -16.43
CA ASP A 57 -11.71 40.57 -16.86
C ASP A 57 -10.84 40.20 -15.64
N HIS A 58 -10.71 41.12 -14.67
CA HIS A 58 -9.96 40.87 -13.44
C HIS A 58 -10.62 39.82 -12.54
N GLN A 59 -11.95 39.82 -12.46
CA GLN A 59 -12.71 38.80 -11.74
C GLN A 59 -12.49 37.42 -12.37
N GLN A 60 -12.59 37.31 -13.69
CA GLN A 60 -12.35 36.07 -14.43
C GLN A 60 -10.93 35.54 -14.22
N GLU A 61 -9.90 36.40 -14.29
CA GLU A 61 -8.51 35.99 -14.03
C GLU A 61 -8.32 35.47 -12.60
N THR A 62 -9.00 36.10 -11.64
CA THR A 62 -8.93 35.68 -10.23
C THR A 62 -9.62 34.34 -10.02
N GLU A 63 -10.79 34.15 -10.62
CA GLU A 63 -11.51 32.86 -10.59
C GLU A 63 -10.72 31.74 -11.24
N GLN A 64 -10.09 32.00 -12.41
CA GLN A 64 -9.24 31.03 -13.09
C GLN A 64 -8.04 30.61 -12.21
N ARG A 65 -7.36 31.57 -11.57
CA ARG A 65 -6.26 31.27 -10.65
C ARG A 65 -6.72 30.42 -9.46
N LEU A 66 -7.88 30.74 -8.88
CA LEU A 66 -8.44 29.96 -7.78
C LEU A 66 -8.75 28.52 -8.22
N LEU A 67 -9.38 28.34 -9.38
CA LEU A 67 -9.67 27.03 -9.95
C LEU A 67 -8.37 26.21 -10.17
N GLU A 68 -7.32 26.82 -10.72
CA GLU A 68 -6.03 26.15 -10.89
C GLU A 68 -5.42 25.72 -9.56
N HIS A 69 -5.53 26.56 -8.52
CA HIS A 69 -5.06 26.23 -7.17
C HIS A 69 -5.82 25.05 -6.57
N GLU A 70 -7.15 25.00 -6.77
CA GLU A 70 -7.98 23.88 -6.34
C GLU A 70 -7.57 22.58 -7.06
N ILE A 71 -7.40 22.62 -8.38
CA ILE A 71 -6.96 21.45 -9.17
C ILE A 71 -5.57 20.98 -8.70
N LYS A 72 -4.63 21.89 -8.47
CA LYS A 72 -3.28 21.55 -7.95
C LYS A 72 -3.37 20.90 -6.57
N ARG A 73 -4.22 21.42 -5.69
CA ARG A 73 -4.45 20.87 -4.34
C ARG A 73 -5.06 19.47 -4.42
N GLU A 74 -6.06 19.26 -5.26
CA GLU A 74 -6.69 17.94 -5.46
C GLU A 74 -5.69 16.90 -5.97
N ARG A 75 -4.89 17.27 -6.98
CA ARG A 75 -3.81 16.41 -7.50
C ARG A 75 -2.81 16.05 -6.42
N TYR A 76 -2.36 17.03 -5.63
CA TYR A 76 -1.44 16.79 -4.53
C TYR A 76 -2.03 15.82 -3.49
N LEU A 77 -3.31 16.01 -3.12
CA LEU A 77 -3.99 15.12 -2.18
C LEU A 77 -4.12 13.71 -2.73
N ALA A 78 -4.42 13.55 -4.02
CA ALA A 78 -4.46 12.24 -4.68
C ALA A 78 -3.07 11.56 -4.63
N PHE A 79 -2.01 12.27 -5.02
CA PHE A 79 -0.64 11.75 -4.96
C PHE A 79 -0.23 11.36 -3.54
N LYS A 80 -0.59 12.18 -2.54
CA LYS A 80 -0.30 11.87 -1.14
C LYS A 80 -0.99 10.58 -0.69
N ARG A 81 -2.27 10.41 -1.03
CA ARG A 81 -3.03 9.17 -0.73
C ARG A 81 -2.40 7.95 -1.39
N GLU A 82 -2.02 8.07 -2.66
CA GLU A 82 -1.37 6.97 -3.39
C GLU A 82 -0.01 6.60 -2.78
N LEU A 83 0.80 7.61 -2.42
CA LEU A 83 2.09 7.42 -1.78
C LEU A 83 1.95 6.74 -0.40
N ASP A 84 0.97 7.13 0.40
CA ASP A 84 0.69 6.50 1.69
C ASP A 84 0.21 5.05 1.51
N ALA A 85 -0.62 4.77 0.49
CA ALA A 85 -1.02 3.40 0.15
C ALA A 85 0.18 2.53 -0.26
N LEU A 86 1.10 3.07 -1.07
CA LEU A 86 2.32 2.38 -1.48
C LEU A 86 3.25 2.10 -0.28
N LYS A 87 3.38 3.05 0.66
CA LYS A 87 4.14 2.84 1.91
C LYS A 87 3.54 1.71 2.74
N ASN A 88 2.22 1.68 2.89
CA ASN A 88 1.53 0.62 3.63
C ASN A 88 1.75 -0.75 2.98
N LYS A 89 1.59 -0.83 1.65
CA LYS A 89 1.86 -2.06 0.88
C LYS A 89 3.31 -2.53 1.03
N ASN A 90 4.27 -1.61 1.03
CA ASN A 90 5.68 -1.96 1.23
C ASN A 90 5.93 -2.52 2.64
N LYS A 91 5.34 -1.89 3.67
CA LYS A 91 5.40 -2.38 5.05
C LYS A 91 4.81 -3.79 5.17
N GLU A 92 3.64 -4.03 4.59
CA GLU A 92 3.00 -5.36 4.56
C GLU A 92 3.88 -6.41 3.89
N MET A 93 4.48 -6.09 2.74
CA MET A 93 5.41 -6.99 2.06
C MET A 93 6.62 -7.34 2.92
N ASN A 94 7.17 -6.37 3.66
CA ASN A 94 8.31 -6.62 4.53
C ASN A 94 7.93 -7.52 5.71
N VAL A 95 6.77 -7.30 6.32
CA VAL A 95 6.22 -8.19 7.37
C VAL A 95 6.04 -9.60 6.81
N MET A 96 5.47 -9.75 5.61
CA MET A 96 5.30 -11.06 4.99
C MET A 96 6.62 -11.76 4.67
N ARG A 97 7.63 -11.02 4.19
CA ARG A 97 8.99 -11.55 3.98
C ARG A 97 9.59 -12.05 5.29
N GLN A 98 9.45 -11.29 6.37
CA GLN A 98 9.94 -11.70 7.68
C GLN A 98 9.21 -12.97 8.17
N ARG A 99 7.88 -13.01 8.09
CA ARG A 99 7.09 -14.20 8.44
C ARG A 99 7.54 -15.44 7.67
N ARG A 100 7.76 -15.33 6.35
CA ARG A 100 8.28 -16.46 5.54
C ARG A 100 9.65 -16.93 5.99
N ARG A 101 10.56 -16.01 6.33
CA ARG A 101 11.89 -16.38 6.85
C ARG A 101 11.79 -17.09 8.19
N GLU A 102 10.95 -16.60 9.09
CA GLU A 102 10.72 -17.21 10.41
C GLU A 102 10.07 -18.59 10.29
N GLU A 103 9.05 -18.73 9.44
CA GLU A 103 8.39 -19.99 9.14
C GLU A 103 9.37 -21.01 8.55
N HIS A 104 10.18 -20.60 7.57
CA HIS A 104 11.23 -21.47 7.02
C HIS A 104 12.23 -21.93 8.10
N LYS A 105 12.69 -21.02 8.97
CA LYS A 105 13.57 -21.38 10.10
C LYS A 105 12.89 -22.38 11.05
N ARG A 106 11.64 -22.14 11.42
CA ARG A 106 10.86 -23.05 12.27
C ARG A 106 10.74 -24.45 11.65
N ASN A 107 10.42 -24.51 10.35
CA ASN A 107 10.31 -25.78 9.63
C ASN A 107 11.65 -26.51 9.58
N THR A 108 12.75 -25.80 9.31
CA THR A 108 14.11 -26.39 9.32
C THR A 108 14.45 -26.97 10.71
N TYR A 109 14.15 -26.26 11.79
CA TYR A 109 14.38 -26.78 13.14
C TYR A 109 13.48 -27.98 13.47
N ALA A 110 12.21 -27.94 13.08
CA ALA A 110 11.29 -29.06 13.27
C ALA A 110 11.78 -30.32 12.55
N VAL A 111 12.24 -30.20 11.30
CA VAL A 111 12.83 -31.31 10.52
C VAL A 111 14.08 -31.84 11.21
N GLN A 112 15.00 -30.98 11.64
CA GLN A 112 16.20 -31.41 12.35
C GLN A 112 15.89 -32.11 13.68
N SER A 113 14.89 -31.61 14.42
CA SER A 113 14.43 -32.25 15.66
C SER A 113 13.86 -33.64 15.38
N ARG A 114 13.04 -33.78 14.33
CA ARG A 114 12.47 -35.06 13.93
C ARG A 114 13.55 -36.08 13.58
N ILE A 115 14.52 -35.71 12.76
CA ILE A 115 15.65 -36.58 12.38
C ILE A 115 16.43 -37.03 13.63
N LYS A 116 16.68 -36.12 14.58
CA LYS A 116 17.38 -36.46 15.83
C LYS A 116 16.57 -37.41 16.71
N ASN A 117 15.26 -37.19 16.80
CA ASN A 117 14.36 -38.07 17.55
C ASN A 117 14.32 -39.48 16.93
N GLU A 118 14.14 -39.59 15.61
CA GLU A 118 14.15 -40.88 14.90
C GLU A 118 15.48 -41.62 15.12
N LYS A 119 16.62 -40.91 15.08
CA LYS A 119 17.92 -41.51 15.41
C LYS A 119 18.01 -41.98 16.87
N SER A 120 17.47 -41.20 17.80
CA SER A 120 17.44 -41.55 19.23
C SER A 120 16.59 -42.81 19.45
N ASP A 121 15.41 -42.89 18.83
CA ASP A 121 14.50 -44.02 18.92
C ASP A 121 15.16 -45.30 18.37
N ASN A 122 15.86 -45.21 17.24
CA ASN A 122 16.60 -46.33 16.67
C ASN A 122 17.69 -46.84 17.62
N LEU A 123 18.49 -45.95 18.20
CA LEU A 123 19.53 -46.32 19.16
C LEU A 123 18.95 -46.94 20.44
N ILE A 124 17.82 -46.43 20.93
CA ILE A 124 17.12 -47.00 22.08
C ILE A 124 16.59 -48.40 21.74
N GLY A 125 16.02 -48.58 20.53
CA GLY A 125 15.57 -49.88 20.03
C GLY A 125 16.71 -50.90 19.98
N GLU A 126 17.85 -50.55 19.38
CA GLU A 126 19.04 -51.41 19.33
C GLU A 126 19.58 -51.74 20.73
N ARG A 127 19.69 -50.73 21.60
CA ARG A 127 20.13 -50.94 22.99
C ARG A 127 19.24 -51.93 23.72
N ASN A 128 17.91 -51.76 23.60
CA ASN A 128 16.94 -52.65 24.25
C ASN A 128 17.01 -54.06 23.68
N ARG A 129 17.18 -54.20 22.35
CA ARG A 129 17.39 -55.49 21.69
C ARG A 129 18.64 -56.20 22.23
N LEU A 130 19.79 -55.52 22.26
CA LEU A 130 21.05 -56.08 22.76
C LEU A 130 20.97 -56.46 24.24
N TRP A 131 20.23 -55.66 25.02
CA TRP A 131 19.98 -55.97 26.42
C TRP A 131 19.14 -57.23 26.59
N GLU A 132 18.09 -57.41 25.78
CA GLU A 132 17.27 -58.61 25.78
C GLU A 132 18.07 -59.84 25.30
N GLU A 133 18.86 -59.72 24.23
CA GLU A 133 19.76 -60.79 23.77
C GLU A 133 20.75 -61.22 24.87
N ARG A 134 21.32 -60.25 25.61
CA ARG A 134 22.18 -60.53 26.77
C ARG A 134 21.41 -61.25 27.88
N ARG A 135 20.19 -60.80 28.18
CA ARG A 135 19.33 -61.40 29.21
C ARG A 135 18.99 -62.85 28.85
N GLN A 136 18.58 -63.10 27.61
CA GLN A 136 18.28 -64.44 27.10
C GLN A 136 19.52 -65.35 27.14
N THR A 137 20.67 -64.85 26.68
CA THR A 137 21.94 -65.60 26.77
C THR A 137 22.29 -65.96 28.23
N GLY A 138 22.05 -65.04 29.16
CA GLY A 138 22.26 -65.27 30.59
C GLY A 138 21.33 -66.35 31.16
N LEU A 139 20.05 -66.31 30.79
CA LEU A 139 19.04 -67.32 31.16
C LEU A 139 19.36 -68.69 30.58
N GLU A 140 19.75 -68.75 29.30
CA GLU A 140 20.17 -69.99 28.65
C GLU A 140 21.41 -70.59 29.30
N ALA A 141 22.42 -69.77 29.60
CA ALA A 141 23.61 -70.22 30.31
C ALA A 141 23.27 -70.74 31.71
N TYR A 142 22.32 -70.11 32.40
CA TYR A 142 21.82 -70.61 33.69
C TYR A 142 21.11 -71.96 33.54
N ARG A 143 20.17 -72.09 32.60
CA ARG A 143 19.49 -73.37 32.31
C ARG A 143 20.46 -74.49 31.96
N ALA A 144 21.48 -74.20 31.15
CA ALA A 144 22.54 -75.15 30.82
C ALA A 144 23.32 -75.61 32.05
N ARG A 145 23.69 -74.68 32.96
CA ARG A 145 24.34 -75.02 34.22
C ARG A 145 23.46 -75.89 35.11
N GLU A 146 22.19 -75.55 35.24
CA GLU A 146 21.26 -76.34 36.06
C GLU A 146 21.04 -77.75 35.49
N LEU A 147 20.97 -77.89 34.17
CA LEU A 147 20.89 -79.21 33.52
C LEU A 147 22.14 -80.06 33.80
N ILE A 148 23.33 -79.46 33.74
CA ILE A 148 24.59 -80.16 34.07
C ILE A 148 24.58 -80.56 35.55
N LYS A 149 24.19 -79.65 36.45
CA LYS A 149 24.10 -79.92 37.90
C LYS A 149 23.11 -81.04 38.20
N SER A 150 21.90 -81.00 37.63
CA SER A 150 20.87 -82.03 37.84
C SER A 150 21.35 -83.38 37.33
N THR A 151 21.99 -83.42 36.16
CA THR A 151 22.59 -84.66 35.61
C THR A 151 23.67 -85.22 36.53
N ILE A 152 24.55 -84.38 37.08
CA ILE A 152 25.56 -84.80 38.07
C ILE A 152 24.89 -85.35 39.32
N MET A 153 23.86 -84.68 39.83
CA MET A 153 23.13 -85.09 41.03
C MET A 153 22.46 -86.45 40.84
N ASP A 154 21.78 -86.67 39.71
CA ASP A 154 21.19 -87.96 39.35
C ASP A 154 22.23 -89.08 39.27
N MET A 155 23.40 -88.80 38.69
CA MET A 155 24.49 -89.78 38.63
C MET A 155 25.08 -90.11 40.00
N LYS A 156 25.16 -89.11 40.90
CA LYS A 156 25.59 -89.31 42.30
C LYS A 156 24.61 -90.18 43.06
N VAL A 157 23.31 -89.91 42.97
CA VAL A 157 22.25 -90.72 43.63
C VAL A 157 22.28 -92.17 43.15
N LYS A 158 22.56 -92.39 41.85
CA LYS A 158 22.66 -93.74 41.26
C LYS A 158 24.04 -94.39 41.45
N SER A 159 25.00 -93.73 42.11
CA SER A 159 26.38 -94.17 42.32
C SER A 159 27.10 -94.65 41.04
N LYS A 160 26.74 -94.07 39.88
CA LYS A 160 27.28 -94.44 38.55
C LYS A 160 27.79 -93.20 37.84
N LEU A 161 28.91 -92.66 38.32
CA LEU A 161 29.57 -91.52 37.71
C LEU A 161 30.19 -91.93 36.36
N SER A 162 29.75 -91.29 35.28
CA SER A 162 30.26 -91.53 33.93
C SER A 162 30.66 -90.22 33.28
N SER A 163 31.97 -90.04 33.10
CA SER A 163 32.53 -88.84 32.46
C SER A 163 32.01 -88.67 31.02
N GLY A 164 31.95 -89.77 30.25
CA GLY A 164 31.48 -89.74 28.86
C GLY A 164 30.01 -89.32 28.70
N LYS A 165 29.14 -89.65 29.67
CA LYS A 165 27.74 -89.16 29.66
C LYS A 165 27.67 -87.66 29.91
N LEU A 166 28.47 -87.16 30.84
CA LEU A 166 28.54 -85.73 31.14
C LEU A 166 29.09 -84.94 29.95
N GLU A 167 30.15 -85.45 29.32
CA GLU A 167 30.77 -84.84 28.15
C GLU A 167 29.80 -84.78 26.96
N LYS A 168 28.95 -85.81 26.78
CA LYS A 168 27.89 -85.80 25.76
C LYS A 168 26.85 -84.70 26.02
N VAL A 169 26.38 -84.56 27.27
CA VAL A 169 25.42 -83.50 27.63
C VAL A 169 26.02 -82.11 27.42
N ILE A 170 27.30 -81.91 27.77
CA ILE A 170 28.01 -80.65 27.54
C ILE A 170 28.15 -80.38 26.03
N LYS A 171 28.53 -81.38 25.23
CA LYS A 171 28.63 -81.26 23.76
C LYS A 171 27.28 -80.96 23.12
N ASP A 172 26.20 -81.55 23.60
CA ASP A 172 24.84 -81.31 23.10
C ASP A 172 24.37 -79.89 23.41
N ILE A 173 24.64 -79.38 24.63
CA ILE A 173 24.38 -77.98 25.01
C ILE A 173 25.18 -77.01 24.13
N LEU A 174 26.46 -77.29 23.88
CA LEU A 174 27.32 -76.43 23.08
C LEU A 174 26.97 -76.47 21.58
N ARG A 175 26.52 -77.62 21.06
CA ARG A 175 26.03 -77.76 19.67
C ARG A 175 24.73 -77.01 19.42
N LYS A 176 23.82 -76.99 20.40
CA LYS A 176 22.53 -76.29 20.30
C LYS A 176 22.66 -74.75 20.27
N LYS A 177 23.87 -74.23 20.51
CA LYS A 177 24.21 -72.80 20.56
C LYS A 177 24.81 -72.25 19.25
N ARG A 178 25.10 -73.13 18.27
CA ARG A 178 25.49 -72.76 16.89
C ARG A 178 24.26 -72.82 16.00
#